data_AF-A0A1E7GA95-F1
#
_entry.id   AF-A0A1E7GA95-F1
#
_cell.length_a   1.000
_cell.length_b   1.000
_cell.length_c   1.000
_cell.angle_alpha   90.00
_cell.angle_beta   90.00
_cell.angle_gamma   90.00
#
_symmetry.space_group_name_H-M   'P 1'
#
loop_
_entity.id
_entity.type
_entity.pdbx_description
1 polymer ?
#
loop_
_entity_poly.entity_id
_entity_poly.type
_entity_poly.pdbx_seq_one_letter_code
_entity_poly.pdbx_strand_id
1 'polypeptide(L)'
;MTTFEKDEDSKALIKNALLGFNQQWESYRQRDDYPGDSEIDKMLESYEKLYMDISVKLRDLLPDKLTTELQNLAFMMRSKIHTMKSIEYDPLESAGECAHKAFEIYNNFDDYFK
;
A
#
# COMPACT_ATOMS: atom_id res chain seq x y z
N MET A 1 7.15 25.82 -12.06
CA MET A 1 6.88 24.38 -11.94
C MET A 1 6.37 23.88 -13.28
N THR A 2 7.23 23.17 -14.00
CA THR A 2 6.92 22.55 -15.29
C THR A 2 6.14 21.25 -15.08
N THR A 3 5.48 20.72 -16.11
CA THR A 3 4.77 19.42 -16.04
C THR A 3 5.73 18.28 -15.68
N PHE A 4 6.98 18.35 -16.15
CA PHE A 4 8.00 17.33 -15.91
C PHE A 4 8.44 17.23 -14.44
N GLU A 5 8.52 18.38 -13.74
CA GLU A 5 8.81 18.41 -12.29
C GLU A 5 7.68 17.78 -11.46
N LYS A 6 6.42 17.98 -11.88
CA LYS A 6 5.24 17.40 -11.21
C LYS A 6 5.19 15.88 -11.33
N ASP A 7 5.69 15.33 -12.44
CA ASP A 7 5.68 13.88 -12.68
C ASP A 7 6.72 13.16 -11.82
N GLU A 8 7.93 13.71 -11.69
CA GLU A 8 8.97 13.14 -10.81
C GLU A 8 8.59 13.24 -9.33
N ASP A 9 8.00 14.36 -8.90
CA ASP A 9 7.49 14.51 -7.54
C ASP A 9 6.38 13.49 -7.24
N SER A 10 5.47 13.27 -8.20
CA SER A 10 4.39 12.29 -8.07
C SER A 10 4.92 10.85 -7.98
N LYS A 11 5.91 10.50 -8.80
CA LYS A 11 6.58 9.18 -8.74
C LYS A 11 7.24 8.95 -7.38
N ALA A 12 7.99 9.94 -6.89
CA ALA A 12 8.66 9.85 -5.59
C ALA A 12 7.65 9.69 -4.45
N LEU A 13 6.53 10.42 -4.48
CA LEU A 13 5.46 10.29 -3.47
C LEU A 13 4.89 8.87 -3.41
N ILE A 14 4.61 8.25 -4.56
CA ILE A 14 4.04 6.90 -4.62
C ILE A 14 5.07 5.87 -4.15
N LYS A 15 6.31 5.97 -4.62
CA LYS A 15 7.40 5.07 -4.24
C LYS A 15 7.66 5.13 -2.72
N ASN A 16 7.64 6.33 -2.14
CA ASN A 16 7.75 6.53 -0.70
C ASN A 16 6.54 5.98 0.07
N ALA A 17 5.33 6.10 -0.46
CA ALA A 17 4.13 5.53 0.18
C ALA A 17 4.22 3.99 0.26
N LEU A 18 4.61 3.34 -0.84
CA LEU A 18 4.80 1.88 -0.91
C LEU A 18 5.87 1.41 0.09
N LEU A 19 7.03 2.07 0.11
CA LEU A 19 8.11 1.75 1.05
C LEU A 19 7.70 2.01 2.50
N GLY A 20 7.04 3.15 2.76
CA GLY A 20 6.62 3.57 4.08
C GLY A 20 5.65 2.59 4.72
N PHE A 21 4.71 2.04 3.94
CA PHE A 21 3.81 1.00 4.44
C PHE A 21 4.58 -0.26 4.89
N ASN A 22 5.48 -0.76 4.05
CA ASN A 22 6.28 -1.94 4.38
C ASN A 22 7.14 -1.70 5.64
N GLN A 23 7.76 -0.52 5.77
CA GLN A 23 8.54 -0.14 6.95
C GLN A 23 7.67 -0.04 8.22
N GLN A 24 6.48 0.52 8.11
CA GLN A 24 5.56 0.62 9.22
C GLN A 24 5.10 -0.78 9.68
N TRP A 25 4.78 -1.66 8.74
CA TRP A 25 4.48 -3.07 9.03
C TRP A 25 5.65 -3.79 9.71
N GLU A 26 6.87 -3.66 9.17
CA GLU A 26 8.07 -4.25 9.76
C GLU A 26 8.33 -3.75 11.19
N SER A 27 8.03 -2.47 11.45
CA SER A 27 8.11 -1.91 12.80
C SER A 27 7.05 -2.51 13.73
N TYR A 28 5.83 -2.75 13.23
CA TYR A 28 4.74 -3.34 14.02
C TYR A 28 5.02 -4.78 14.42
N ARG A 29 5.48 -5.63 13.49
CA ARG A 29 5.76 -7.05 13.77
C ARG A 29 6.96 -7.29 14.70
N GLN A 30 7.83 -6.29 14.88
CA GLN A 30 9.03 -6.37 15.73
C GLN A 30 8.78 -5.86 17.15
N ARG A 31 7.58 -5.33 17.45
CA ARG A 31 7.24 -4.86 18.80
C ARG A 31 7.02 -6.03 19.75
N ASP A 32 7.63 -5.95 20.92
CA ASP A 32 7.41 -6.89 22.03
C ASP A 32 5.98 -6.76 22.59
N ASP A 33 5.39 -5.56 22.50
CA ASP A 33 3.97 -5.32 22.76
C ASP A 33 3.16 -5.48 21.47
N TYR A 34 2.43 -6.60 21.38
CA TYR A 34 1.57 -6.87 20.23
C TYR A 34 0.64 -5.67 19.98
N PRO A 35 0.77 -4.97 18.83
CA PRO A 35 -0.16 -3.92 18.47
C PRO A 35 -1.52 -4.59 18.32
N GLY A 36 -2.46 -4.27 19.21
CA GLY A 36 -3.78 -4.89 19.19
C GLY A 36 -4.42 -4.71 17.82
N ASP A 37 -5.22 -5.68 17.39
CA ASP A 37 -5.77 -5.80 16.02
C ASP A 37 -6.27 -4.46 15.45
N SER A 38 -6.92 -3.63 16.27
CA SER A 38 -7.40 -2.29 15.88
C SER A 38 -6.33 -1.33 15.34
N GLU A 39 -5.06 -1.48 15.69
CA GLU A 39 -3.95 -0.66 15.17
C GLU A 39 -3.53 -1.12 13.77
N ILE A 40 -3.50 -2.44 13.56
CA ILE A 40 -3.23 -3.04 12.26
C ILE A 40 -4.35 -2.65 11.28
N ASP A 41 -5.61 -2.69 11.73
CA ASP A 41 -6.77 -2.31 10.93
C ASP A 41 -6.69 -0.86 10.48
N LYS A 42 -6.40 0.06 11.41
CA LYS A 42 -6.25 1.49 11.11
C LYS A 42 -5.10 1.74 10.13
N MET A 43 -4.00 1.00 10.25
CA MET A 43 -2.91 1.07 9.30
C MET A 43 -3.39 0.65 7.90
N LEU A 44 -4.01 -0.53 7.79
CA LEU A 44 -4.53 -1.04 6.52
C LEU A 44 -5.58 -0.08 5.91
N GLU A 45 -6.49 0.47 6.70
CA GLU A 45 -7.49 1.45 6.24
C GLU A 45 -6.83 2.73 5.71
N SER A 46 -5.82 3.22 6.42
CA SER A 46 -5.10 4.45 6.03
C SER A 46 -4.39 4.28 4.69
N TYR A 47 -3.70 3.14 4.51
CA TYR A 47 -2.99 2.86 3.27
C TYR A 47 -3.92 2.42 2.13
N GLU A 48 -5.01 1.73 2.40
CA GLU A 48 -6.05 1.43 1.41
C GLU A 48 -6.56 2.71 0.77
N LYS A 49 -6.96 3.67 1.62
CA LYS A 49 -7.44 4.97 1.16
C LYS A 49 -6.36 5.73 0.39
N LEU A 50 -5.12 5.70 0.87
CA LEU A 50 -4.00 6.38 0.20
C LEU A 50 -3.75 5.81 -1.20
N TYR A 51 -3.64 4.49 -1.36
CA TYR A 51 -3.39 3.86 -2.66
C TYR A 51 -4.57 4.02 -3.62
N MET A 52 -5.80 3.94 -3.11
CA MET A 52 -6.99 4.23 -3.91
C MET A 52 -6.97 5.69 -4.40
N ASP A 53 -6.72 6.65 -3.50
CA ASP A 53 -6.62 8.08 -3.84
C ASP A 53 -5.55 8.36 -4.88
N ILE A 54 -4.36 7.77 -4.73
CA ILE A 54 -3.26 7.87 -5.70
C ILE A 54 -3.72 7.33 -7.06
N SER A 55 -4.29 6.13 -7.08
CA SER A 55 -4.69 5.46 -8.34
C SER A 55 -5.76 6.24 -9.12
N VAL A 56 -6.63 6.98 -8.42
CA VAL A 56 -7.68 7.79 -9.04
C VAL A 56 -7.17 9.17 -9.43
N LYS A 57 -6.50 9.88 -8.51
CA LYS A 57 -6.07 11.27 -8.71
C LYS A 57 -4.92 11.40 -9.70
N LEU A 58 -4.05 10.40 -9.76
CA LEU A 58 -2.88 10.40 -10.63
C LEU A 58 -3.04 9.45 -11.81
N ARG A 59 -4.25 8.95 -12.08
CA ARG A 59 -4.52 7.98 -13.16
C ARG A 59 -3.93 8.41 -14.50
N ASP A 60 -4.09 9.67 -14.87
CA ASP A 60 -3.64 10.20 -16.17
C ASP A 60 -2.10 10.38 -16.25
N LEU A 61 -1.41 10.29 -15.12
CA LEU A 61 0.05 10.44 -14.98
C LEU A 61 0.75 9.09 -14.75
N LEU A 62 -0.02 8.03 -14.48
CA LEU A 62 0.51 6.72 -14.13
C LEU A 62 0.28 5.71 -15.26
N PRO A 63 1.26 4.82 -15.52
CA PRO A 63 1.06 3.68 -16.38
C PRO A 63 -0.14 2.85 -15.91
N ASP A 64 -0.99 2.39 -16.84
CA ASP A 64 -2.19 1.61 -16.53
C ASP A 64 -1.90 0.39 -15.64
N LYS A 65 -0.75 -0.26 -15.87
CA LYS A 65 -0.28 -1.39 -15.07
C LYS A 65 -0.05 -1.00 -13.61
N LEU A 66 0.65 0.11 -13.36
CA LEU A 66 0.92 0.60 -12.00
C LEU A 66 -0.38 1.03 -11.32
N THR A 67 -1.27 1.73 -12.04
CA THR A 67 -2.59 2.11 -11.53
C THR A 67 -3.38 0.87 -11.10
N THR A 68 -3.36 -0.19 -11.90
CA THR A 68 -4.03 -1.47 -11.60
C THR A 68 -3.43 -2.15 -10.36
N GLU A 69 -2.10 -2.18 -10.25
CA GLU A 69 -1.43 -2.76 -9.07
C GLU A 69 -1.79 -2.02 -7.78
N LEU A 70 -1.84 -0.68 -7.81
CA LEU A 70 -2.24 0.14 -6.65
C LEU A 70 -3.71 -0.10 -6.27
N GLN A 71 -4.61 -0.25 -7.25
CA GLN A 71 -6.01 -0.58 -7.00
C GLN A 71 -6.18 -1.98 -6.41
N ASN A 72 -5.45 -2.95 -6.94
CA ASN A 72 -5.45 -4.32 -6.43
C ASN A 72 -4.91 -4.38 -4.99
N LEU A 73 -3.84 -3.64 -4.69
CA LEU A 73 -3.31 -3.52 -3.34
C LEU A 73 -4.34 -2.91 -2.38
N ALA A 74 -4.99 -1.80 -2.77
CA ALA A 74 -6.05 -1.18 -1.97
C ALA A 74 -7.23 -2.15 -1.74
N PHE A 75 -7.66 -2.86 -2.78
CA PHE A 75 -8.72 -3.86 -2.68
C PHE A 75 -8.35 -5.00 -1.73
N MET A 76 -7.11 -5.50 -1.81
CA MET A 76 -6.61 -6.54 -0.93
C MET A 76 -6.62 -6.09 0.53
N MET A 77 -6.14 -4.88 0.83
CA MET A 77 -6.19 -4.30 2.17
C MET A 77 -7.63 -4.23 2.70
N ARG A 78 -8.56 -3.70 1.89
CA ARG A 78 -9.98 -3.63 2.25
C ARG A 78 -10.56 -5.02 2.52
N SER A 79 -10.25 -5.99 1.66
CA SER A 79 -10.75 -7.35 1.80
C SER A 79 -10.28 -7.98 3.11
N LYS A 80 -9.00 -7.81 3.47
CA LYS A 80 -8.47 -8.30 4.75
C LYS A 80 -9.18 -7.69 5.95
N ILE A 81 -9.42 -6.38 5.94
CA ILE A 81 -10.22 -5.69 6.98
C ILE A 81 -11.65 -6.26 7.09
N HIS A 82 -12.31 -6.53 5.97
CA HIS A 82 -13.70 -7.03 5.98
C HIS A 82 -13.81 -8.53 6.27
N THR A 83 -12.74 -9.31 6.06
CA THR A 83 -12.70 -10.77 6.29
C THR A 83 -12.50 -11.12 7.77
N MET A 84 -12.14 -10.14 8.60
CA MET A 84 -12.01 -10.22 10.07
C MET A 84 -13.23 -10.76 10.84
N LYS A 85 -14.36 -10.93 10.17
CA LYS A 85 -15.58 -11.50 10.75
C LYS A 85 -15.66 -13.02 10.61
N SER A 86 -14.65 -13.68 10.05
CA SER A 86 -14.55 -15.15 9.96
C SER A 86 -13.55 -15.72 10.98
N ILE A 87 -13.72 -17.00 11.32
CA ILE A 87 -12.97 -17.72 12.38
C ILE A 87 -11.47 -17.91 12.03
N GLU A 88 -11.05 -17.65 10.79
CA GLU A 88 -9.69 -17.90 10.27
C GLU A 88 -8.86 -16.61 10.10
N TYR A 89 -9.29 -15.49 10.67
CA TYR A 89 -8.57 -14.23 10.50
C TYR A 89 -7.31 -14.15 11.38
N ASP A 90 -6.14 -14.11 10.75
CA ASP A 90 -4.87 -13.69 11.37
C ASP A 90 -4.51 -12.26 10.88
N PRO A 91 -4.58 -11.24 11.75
CA PRO A 91 -4.20 -9.88 11.41
C PRO A 91 -2.75 -9.70 11.01
N LEU A 92 -1.85 -10.48 11.59
CA LEU A 92 -0.43 -10.38 11.28
C LEU A 92 -0.14 -10.94 9.89
N GLU A 93 -0.68 -12.11 9.57
CA GLU A 93 -0.53 -12.70 8.24
C GLU A 93 -1.14 -11.79 7.17
N SER A 94 -2.33 -11.26 7.45
CA SER A 94 -3.07 -10.40 6.53
C SER A 94 -2.34 -9.09 6.21
N ALA A 95 -1.79 -8.42 7.22
CA ALA A 95 -0.99 -7.22 7.01
C ALA A 95 0.37 -7.53 6.37
N GLY A 96 0.96 -8.68 6.70
CA GLY A 96 2.20 -9.18 6.10
C GLY A 96 2.08 -9.43 4.60
N GLU A 97 1.00 -10.07 4.15
CA GLU A 97 0.73 -10.26 2.72
C GLU A 97 0.59 -8.92 1.98
N CYS A 98 -0.12 -7.96 2.59
CA CYS A 98 -0.26 -6.63 2.03
C CYS A 98 1.09 -5.93 1.92
N ALA A 99 1.92 -5.98 2.97
CA ALA A 99 3.23 -5.35 3.00
C ALA A 99 4.17 -5.97 1.96
N HIS A 100 4.16 -7.30 1.83
CA HIS A 100 4.93 -8.01 0.82
C HIS A 100 4.56 -7.54 -0.59
N LYS A 101 3.27 -7.45 -0.90
CA LYS A 101 2.80 -6.97 -2.20
C LYS A 101 3.19 -5.51 -2.47
N ALA A 102 3.07 -4.64 -1.46
CA ALA A 102 3.51 -3.25 -1.59
C ALA A 102 5.02 -3.14 -1.87
N PHE A 103 5.82 -3.99 -1.22
CA PHE A 103 7.26 -4.04 -1.45
C PHE A 103 7.64 -4.61 -2.82
N GLU A 104 6.88 -5.59 -3.33
CA GLU A 104 7.02 -6.09 -4.70
C GLU A 104 6.79 -4.97 -5.72
N ILE A 105 5.70 -4.21 -5.57
CA ILE A 105 5.39 -3.07 -6.44
C ILE A 105 6.49 -2.00 -6.35
N TYR A 106 6.98 -1.71 -5.13
CA TYR A 106 8.09 -0.79 -4.91
C TYR A 106 9.37 -1.21 -5.66
N ASN A 107 9.74 -2.49 -5.58
CA ASN A 107 10.96 -2.98 -6.23
C ASN A 107 10.88 -2.92 -7.75
N ASN A 108 9.68 -3.14 -8.30
CA ASN A 108 9.43 -3.07 -9.73
C ASN A 108 8.99 -1.67 -10.20
N PHE A 109 8.98 -0.66 -9.32
CA PHE A 109 8.34 0.63 -9.57
C PHE A 109 8.85 1.32 -10.84
N ASP A 110 10.17 1.34 -11.03
CA ASP A 110 10.81 2.02 -12.16
C ASP A 110 10.56 1.27 -13.49
N ASP A 111 10.24 -0.03 -13.43
CA ASP A 111 9.96 -0.86 -14.61
C ASP A 111 8.58 -0.59 -15.21
N TYR A 112 7.64 -0.04 -14.44
CA TYR A 112 6.32 0.33 -14.96
C TYR A 112 6.37 1.51 -15.93
N PHE A 113 7.43 2.31 -15.89
CA PHE A 113 7.62 3.51 -16.71
C PHE A 113 8.57 3.30 -17.91
N LYS A 114 9.04 2.07 -18.13
CA LYS A 114 9.87 1.68 -19.27
C LYS A 114 9.01 1.22 -20.44
#